data_AF-A0AAW0Y408-F1
#
_entry.id   AF-A0AAW0Y408-F1
#
_cell.length_a   1.000
_cell.length_b   1.000
_cell.length_c   1.000
_cell.angle_alpha   90.00
_cell.angle_beta   90.00
_cell.angle_gamma   90.00
#
_symmetry.space_group_name_H-M   'P 1'
#
loop_
_entity.id
_entity.type
_entity.pdbx_description
1 polymer ?
#
loop_
_entity_poly.entity_id
_entity_poly.type
_entity_poly.pdbx_seq_one_letter_code
_entity_poly.pdbx_strand_id
1 'polypeptide(L)'
;MDKMSSCILSLLDNDEELLHAAVDTLLKIADNILRDPSNEKFRSVNLSSCVMEQKLIPAIGALEVLFLMGFEEGNDKLILPKDDPLNNLRRYRQQLLKLKHDRMKKLPTTVKGGLSKTLTPELQEMESKLRSNLVREFERVLIYESPALQEKARHCMPVQELHERARSKLSIMNKEFGKDEKPLDFQDCVLVELLAWFKNDFFKWFDAPTCPQCHSKMTSAGSLLPTEDDLAWGGSRVEGYSCRDCGTTDRFVRYNHPAKLLETRQGRCGEWANCFTHLCRTLGMDARYVHDYTDHVWTEVFSQSQNRWLHADCCENKLDNPLIYENGWGKKLTYIFAFSRDEVVDVTWRYTTKQNEL
;
A
#
# COMPACT_ATOMS: atom_id res chain seq x y z
N MET A 1 -21.97 20.40 2.11
CA MET A 1 -20.51 20.62 2.20
C MET A 1 -19.97 20.56 0.79
N ASP A 2 -19.46 21.67 0.25
CA ASP A 2 -18.85 21.64 -1.08
C ASP A 2 -17.62 20.72 -1.05
N LYS A 3 -17.68 19.67 -1.87
CA LYS A 3 -16.61 18.69 -2.06
C LYS A 3 -15.44 19.41 -2.74
N MET A 4 -14.22 19.20 -2.23
CA MET A 4 -13.01 19.75 -2.86
C MET A 4 -12.91 19.21 -4.30
N SER A 5 -12.61 20.08 -5.25
CA SER A 5 -12.46 19.70 -6.66
C SER A 5 -11.24 18.79 -6.82
N SER A 6 -11.31 17.83 -7.76
CA SER A 6 -10.25 16.83 -7.98
C SER A 6 -8.87 17.46 -8.21
N CYS A 7 -8.79 18.57 -8.95
CA CYS A 7 -7.55 19.32 -9.19
C CYS A 7 -6.91 19.93 -7.92
N ILE A 8 -7.73 20.38 -6.97
CA ILE A 8 -7.24 20.91 -5.68
C ILE A 8 -6.74 19.75 -4.80
N LEU A 9 -7.32 18.54 -4.98
CA LEU A 9 -6.80 17.34 -4.34
C LEU A 9 -5.46 16.91 -4.96
N SER A 10 -5.28 17.04 -6.28
CA SER A 10 -4.02 16.74 -6.96
C SER A 10 -2.84 17.61 -6.49
N LEU A 11 -3.10 18.82 -5.98
CA LEU A 11 -2.04 19.61 -5.33
C LEU A 11 -1.42 18.88 -4.13
N LEU A 12 -2.16 17.99 -3.47
CA LEU A 12 -1.69 17.24 -2.30
C LEU A 12 -0.68 16.15 -2.64
N ASP A 13 -0.50 15.85 -3.93
CA ASP A 13 0.46 14.85 -4.40
C ASP A 13 1.89 15.44 -4.55
N ASN A 14 2.05 16.74 -4.32
CA ASN A 14 3.35 17.43 -4.28
C ASN A 14 3.99 17.34 -2.89
N ASP A 15 5.32 17.48 -2.80
CA ASP A 15 5.98 17.65 -1.51
C ASP A 15 5.49 18.92 -0.79
N GLU A 16 5.61 18.96 0.55
CA GLU A 16 5.04 20.06 1.35
C GLU A 16 5.61 21.43 0.96
N GLU A 17 6.90 21.54 0.62
CA GLU A 17 7.49 22.82 0.23
C GLU A 17 6.90 23.31 -1.09
N LEU A 18 6.82 22.44 -2.10
CA LEU A 18 6.24 22.76 -3.40
C LEU A 18 4.73 22.98 -3.32
N LEU A 19 3.99 22.19 -2.54
CA LEU A 19 2.56 22.39 -2.26
C LEU A 19 2.31 23.76 -1.64
N HIS A 20 3.04 24.11 -0.58
CA HIS A 20 2.90 25.40 0.08
C HIS A 20 3.24 26.56 -0.88
N ALA A 21 4.34 26.44 -1.62
CA ALA A 21 4.76 27.43 -2.61
C ALA A 21 3.73 27.61 -3.72
N ALA A 22 3.15 26.52 -4.23
CA ALA A 22 2.12 26.54 -5.27
C ALA A 22 0.82 27.17 -4.75
N VAL A 23 0.30 26.71 -3.61
CA VAL A 23 -0.93 27.23 -3.00
C VAL A 23 -0.82 28.71 -2.68
N ASP A 24 0.29 29.16 -2.10
CA ASP A 24 0.50 30.58 -1.79
C ASP A 24 0.61 31.44 -3.05
N THR A 25 1.24 30.90 -4.09
CA THR A 25 1.35 31.60 -5.38
C THR A 25 -0.01 31.72 -6.06
N LEU A 26 -0.81 30.64 -6.10
CA LEU A 26 -2.17 30.64 -6.64
C LEU A 26 -3.09 31.59 -5.87
N LEU A 27 -3.03 31.57 -4.53
CA LEU A 27 -3.78 32.50 -3.68
C LEU A 27 -3.38 33.95 -3.93
N LYS A 28 -2.07 34.23 -4.06
CA LYS A 28 -1.58 35.57 -4.37
C LYS A 28 -2.05 36.07 -5.73
N ILE A 29 -2.07 35.22 -6.76
CA ILE A 29 -2.62 35.55 -8.07
C ILE A 29 -4.11 35.92 -7.93
N ALA A 30 -4.90 35.06 -7.28
CA ALA A 30 -6.32 35.31 -7.08
C ALA A 30 -6.60 36.57 -6.24
N ASP A 31 -5.83 36.79 -5.17
CA ASP A 31 -5.96 37.96 -4.29
C ASP A 31 -5.63 39.27 -5.01
N ASN A 32 -4.58 39.29 -5.84
CA ASN A 32 -4.22 40.47 -6.60
C ASN A 32 -5.32 40.86 -7.59
N ILE A 33 -5.93 39.88 -8.27
CA ILE A 33 -7.04 40.11 -9.21
C ILE A 33 -8.31 40.54 -8.46
N LEU A 34 -8.66 39.90 -7.34
CA LEU A 34 -9.85 40.27 -6.58
C LEU A 34 -9.72 41.64 -5.91
N ARG A 35 -8.50 42.07 -5.57
CA ARG A 35 -8.23 43.39 -5.00
C ARG A 35 -8.32 44.50 -6.05
N ASP A 36 -7.89 44.24 -7.28
CA ASP A 36 -7.96 45.20 -8.38
C ASP A 36 -8.39 44.51 -9.69
N PRO A 37 -9.71 44.24 -9.85
CA PRO A 37 -10.24 43.45 -10.95
C PRO A 37 -10.03 44.07 -12.34
N SER A 38 -9.87 45.38 -12.45
CA SER A 38 -9.66 46.07 -13.72
C SER A 38 -8.20 46.03 -14.21
N ASN A 39 -7.27 45.59 -13.37
CA ASN A 39 -5.85 45.70 -13.66
C ASN A 39 -5.34 44.57 -14.56
N GLU A 40 -5.04 44.92 -15.80
CA GLU A 40 -4.56 43.99 -16.82
C GLU A 40 -3.27 43.27 -16.42
N LYS A 41 -2.41 43.89 -15.61
CA LYS A 41 -1.16 43.27 -15.17
C LYS A 41 -1.40 42.09 -14.23
N PHE A 42 -2.47 42.12 -13.43
CA PHE A 42 -2.80 41.01 -12.54
C PHE A 42 -3.55 39.88 -13.25
N ARG A 43 -4.25 40.20 -14.34
CA ARG A 43 -4.96 39.22 -15.18
C ARG A 43 -4.04 38.50 -16.18
N SER A 44 -2.72 38.67 -16.10
CA SER A 44 -1.75 38.07 -17.00
C SER A 44 -0.63 37.42 -16.21
N VAL A 45 -0.33 36.15 -16.50
CA VAL A 45 0.74 35.38 -15.86
C VAL A 45 1.68 34.86 -16.94
N ASN A 46 2.95 35.27 -16.90
CA ASN A 46 3.96 34.86 -17.88
C ASN A 46 4.54 33.48 -17.51
N LEU A 47 4.46 32.53 -18.46
CA LEU A 47 4.93 31.16 -18.29
C LEU A 47 6.45 31.08 -18.07
N SER A 48 7.23 32.01 -18.63
CA SER A 48 8.70 32.08 -18.50
C SER A 48 9.17 32.80 -17.22
N SER A 49 8.25 33.10 -16.29
CA SER A 49 8.64 33.77 -15.05
C SER A 49 9.21 32.74 -14.07
N CYS A 50 10.26 33.13 -13.32
CA CYS A 50 10.88 32.28 -12.31
C CYS A 50 9.87 31.70 -11.31
N VAL A 51 8.82 32.46 -10.96
CA VAL A 51 7.72 32.00 -10.11
C VAL A 51 6.90 30.89 -10.77
N MET A 52 6.61 31.00 -12.08
CA MET A 52 5.90 29.94 -12.81
C MET A 52 6.75 28.68 -12.96
N GLU A 53 7.98 28.83 -13.44
CA GLU A 53 8.91 27.72 -13.70
C GLU A 53 9.29 26.93 -12.45
N GLN A 54 9.42 27.60 -11.30
CA GLN A 54 9.86 26.93 -10.07
C GLN A 54 8.71 26.47 -9.17
N LYS A 55 7.53 27.11 -9.23
CA LYS A 55 6.47 26.89 -8.22
C LYS A 55 5.15 26.37 -8.76
N LEU A 56 4.82 26.64 -10.03
CA LEU A 56 3.49 26.30 -10.57
C LEU A 56 3.56 25.26 -11.69
N ILE A 57 4.54 25.35 -12.59
CA ILE A 57 4.74 24.34 -13.65
C ILE A 57 5.12 22.96 -13.07
N PRO A 58 6.06 22.83 -12.11
CA PRO A 58 6.42 21.52 -11.56
C PRO A 58 5.38 20.97 -10.57
N ALA A 59 4.43 21.79 -10.12
CA ALA A 59 3.44 21.40 -9.13
C ALA A 59 2.23 20.72 -9.82
N ILE A 60 2.04 19.43 -9.53
CA ILE A 60 0.92 18.62 -10.02
C ILE A 60 -0.41 19.31 -9.67
N GLY A 61 -1.25 19.57 -10.66
CA GLY A 61 -2.57 20.20 -10.48
C GLY A 61 -2.59 21.73 -10.46
N ALA A 62 -1.44 22.41 -10.40
CA ALA A 62 -1.40 23.86 -10.23
C ALA A 62 -1.80 24.65 -11.49
N LEU A 63 -1.44 24.17 -12.68
CA LEU A 63 -1.86 24.79 -13.95
C LEU A 63 -3.36 24.55 -14.21
N GLU A 64 -3.85 23.34 -13.92
CA GLU A 64 -5.27 23.00 -14.02
C GLU A 64 -6.13 23.90 -13.13
N VAL A 65 -5.63 24.26 -11.94
CA VAL A 65 -6.30 25.21 -11.05
C VAL A 65 -6.37 26.61 -11.68
N LEU A 66 -5.33 27.09 -12.38
CA LEU A 66 -5.39 28.36 -13.10
C LEU A 66 -6.42 28.34 -14.22
N PHE A 67 -6.44 27.29 -15.05
CA PHE A 67 -7.46 27.15 -16.09
C PHE A 67 -8.88 27.15 -15.51
N LEU A 68 -9.08 26.41 -14.42
CA LEU A 68 -10.38 26.36 -13.73
C LEU A 68 -10.75 27.65 -13.01
N MET A 69 -9.78 28.50 -12.66
CA MET A 69 -10.05 29.86 -12.19
C MET A 69 -10.56 30.79 -13.30
N GLY A 70 -10.45 30.39 -14.56
CA GLY A 70 -10.90 31.13 -15.74
C GLY A 70 -9.75 31.65 -16.62
N PHE A 71 -8.49 31.31 -16.31
CA PHE A 71 -7.39 31.68 -17.19
C PHE A 71 -7.44 30.89 -18.50
N GLU A 72 -7.08 31.56 -19.59
CA GLU A 72 -7.00 30.99 -20.93
C GLU A 72 -5.55 31.02 -21.43
N GLU A 73 -5.23 30.09 -22.33
CA GLU A 73 -3.92 30.00 -22.95
C GLU A 73 -3.73 31.10 -24.01
N GLY A 74 -2.67 31.87 -23.88
CA GLY A 74 -2.12 32.71 -24.94
C GLY A 74 -0.66 32.33 -25.20
N ASN A 75 -0.04 32.91 -26.23
CA ASN A 75 1.28 32.47 -26.74
C ASN A 75 2.32 32.11 -25.66
N ASP A 76 2.71 33.06 -24.81
CA ASP A 76 3.71 32.84 -23.73
C ASP A 76 3.15 33.20 -22.34
N LYS A 77 1.82 33.28 -22.22
CA LYS A 77 1.16 33.74 -21.00
C LYS A 77 -0.23 33.15 -20.85
N LEU A 78 -0.64 33.01 -19.60
CA LEU A 78 -2.03 32.76 -19.24
C LEU A 78 -2.75 34.09 -19.00
N ILE A 79 -3.95 34.25 -19.57
CA ILE A 79 -4.72 35.50 -19.52
C ILE A 79 -6.10 35.21 -18.96
N LEU A 80 -6.53 35.98 -17.96
CA LEU A 80 -7.92 35.98 -17.50
C LEU A 80 -8.70 37.06 -18.29
N PRO A 81 -9.74 36.71 -19.07
CA PRO A 81 -10.50 37.67 -19.87
C PRO A 81 -11.03 38.83 -19.04
N LYS A 82 -11.08 40.06 -19.59
CA LYS A 82 -11.48 41.27 -18.84
C LYS A 82 -12.93 41.23 -18.35
N ASP A 83 -13.77 40.59 -19.13
CA ASP A 83 -15.20 40.37 -18.92
C ASP A 83 -15.49 39.15 -18.04
N ASP A 84 -14.47 38.39 -17.60
CA ASP A 84 -14.67 37.26 -16.71
C ASP A 84 -15.33 37.70 -15.38
N PRO A 85 -16.43 37.05 -14.96
CA PRO A 85 -17.21 37.45 -13.78
C PRO A 85 -16.53 37.10 -12.45
N LEU A 86 -15.36 36.47 -12.47
CA LEU A 86 -14.54 36.06 -11.33
C LEU A 86 -15.20 35.05 -10.38
N ASN A 87 -16.32 34.44 -10.79
CA ASN A 87 -17.05 33.46 -9.97
C ASN A 87 -16.20 32.23 -9.71
N ASN A 88 -15.55 31.70 -10.75
CA ASN A 88 -14.65 30.57 -10.65
C ASN A 88 -13.39 30.92 -9.86
N LEU A 89 -12.79 32.09 -10.11
CA LEU A 89 -11.66 32.60 -9.32
C LEU A 89 -11.98 32.62 -7.82
N ARG A 90 -13.13 33.17 -7.41
CA ARG A 90 -13.58 33.18 -6.01
C ARG A 90 -13.79 31.78 -5.45
N ARG A 91 -14.42 30.90 -6.22
CA ARG A 91 -14.71 29.51 -5.84
C ARG A 91 -13.43 28.71 -5.57
N TYR A 92 -12.47 28.73 -6.49
CA TYR A 92 -11.22 27.97 -6.34
C TYR A 92 -10.29 28.59 -5.32
N ARG A 93 -10.28 29.93 -5.18
CA ARG A 93 -9.61 30.61 -4.07
C ARG A 93 -10.15 30.15 -2.71
N GLN A 94 -11.47 30.03 -2.55
CA GLN A 94 -12.06 29.56 -1.29
C GLN A 94 -11.67 28.11 -0.97
N GLN A 95 -11.58 27.26 -2.00
CA GLN A 95 -11.09 25.89 -1.85
C GLN A 95 -9.61 25.84 -1.46
N LEU A 96 -8.75 26.67 -2.08
CA LEU A 96 -7.34 26.80 -1.70
C LEU A 96 -7.17 27.33 -0.26
N LEU A 97 -7.98 28.29 0.18
CA LEU A 97 -7.98 28.76 1.57
C LEU A 97 -8.41 27.68 2.54
N LYS A 98 -9.44 26.89 2.17
CA LYS A 98 -9.86 25.74 2.97
C LYS A 98 -8.76 24.69 3.06
N LEU A 99 -8.10 24.38 1.95
CA LEU A 99 -6.96 23.46 1.92
C LEU A 99 -5.81 23.95 2.82
N LYS A 100 -5.45 25.23 2.71
CA LYS A 100 -4.43 25.87 3.55
C LYS A 100 -4.81 25.84 5.03
N HIS A 101 -6.06 26.13 5.36
CA HIS A 101 -6.58 26.10 6.73
C HIS A 101 -6.65 24.69 7.31
N ASP A 102 -7.10 23.71 6.53
CA ASP A 102 -7.18 22.31 6.96
C ASP A 102 -5.77 21.73 7.23
N ARG A 103 -4.76 22.17 6.47
CA ARG A 103 -3.34 21.89 6.76
C ARG A 103 -2.85 22.62 8.02
N MET A 104 -3.24 23.87 8.24
CA MET A 104 -2.87 24.64 9.45
C MET A 104 -3.55 24.13 10.73
N LYS A 105 -4.76 23.56 10.65
CA LYS A 105 -5.47 22.95 11.79
C LYS A 105 -4.94 21.57 12.19
N LYS A 106 -4.16 20.90 11.32
CA LYS A 106 -3.46 19.66 11.64
C LYS A 106 -2.17 19.87 12.45
N LEU A 107 -1.83 21.09 12.85
CA LEU A 107 -0.79 21.34 13.85
C LEU A 107 -1.39 21.23 15.27
N PRO A 108 -0.97 20.26 16.11
CA PRO A 108 -1.10 20.42 17.55
C PRO A 108 -0.24 21.60 17.98
N THR A 109 -0.78 22.47 18.84
CA THR A 109 -0.07 23.55 19.51
C THR A 109 1.26 23.05 20.07
N THR A 110 2.34 23.34 19.35
CA THR A 110 3.69 23.08 19.81
C THR A 110 4.24 24.38 20.38
N VAL A 111 4.64 24.26 21.64
CA VAL A 111 5.56 25.10 22.40
C VAL A 111 6.40 26.01 21.50
N LYS A 112 6.45 27.32 21.85
CA LYS A 112 7.42 28.28 21.33
C LYS A 112 8.83 27.70 21.48
N GLY A 113 9.36 27.17 20.39
CA GLY A 113 10.72 26.68 20.27
C GLY A 113 11.02 26.50 18.79
N GLY A 114 11.68 27.50 18.19
CA GLY A 114 12.09 27.42 16.79
C GLY A 114 13.02 26.24 16.59
N LEU A 115 12.62 25.33 15.71
CA LEU A 115 13.45 24.24 15.19
C LEU A 115 13.00 23.96 13.76
N SER A 116 13.61 24.67 12.80
CA SER A 116 14.01 23.98 11.57
C SER A 116 15.04 22.95 12.02
N LYS A 117 14.59 21.73 12.32
CA LYS A 117 15.50 20.60 12.48
C LYS A 117 15.63 19.98 11.11
N THR A 118 16.70 20.34 10.42
CA THR A 118 17.32 19.42 9.46
C THR A 118 17.40 18.06 10.17
N LEU A 119 16.75 17.05 9.59
CA LEU A 119 16.85 15.68 10.10
C LEU A 119 18.34 15.34 10.27
N THR A 120 18.69 14.62 11.33
CA THR A 120 20.06 14.12 11.46
C THR A 120 20.37 13.25 10.23
N PRO A 121 21.63 13.17 9.78
CA PRO A 121 22.00 12.30 8.65
C PRO A 121 21.49 10.87 8.82
N GLU A 122 21.47 10.38 10.06
CA GLU A 122 20.92 9.07 10.44
C GLU A 122 19.41 8.97 10.17
N LEU A 123 18.63 9.99 10.56
CA LEU A 123 17.18 10.01 10.30
C LEU A 123 16.87 10.17 8.81
N GLN A 124 17.67 10.93 8.07
CA GLN A 124 17.56 11.04 6.61
C GLN A 124 17.84 9.70 5.93
N GLU A 125 18.84 8.96 6.41
CA GLU A 125 19.15 7.62 5.89
C GLU A 125 18.02 6.63 6.21
N MET A 126 17.46 6.67 7.43
CA MET A 126 16.32 5.84 7.82
C MET A 126 15.08 6.14 6.97
N GLU A 127 14.76 7.42 6.76
CA GLU A 127 13.65 7.85 5.90
C GLU A 127 13.87 7.38 4.46
N SER A 128 15.08 7.55 3.92
CA SER A 128 15.41 7.09 2.57
C SER A 128 15.27 5.58 2.42
N LYS A 129 15.71 4.80 3.41
CA LYS A 129 15.54 3.34 3.45
C LYS A 129 14.07 2.95 3.51
N LEU A 130 13.29 3.61 4.38
CA LEU A 130 11.85 3.38 4.49
C LEU A 130 11.16 3.66 3.16
N ARG A 131 11.38 4.84 2.57
CA ARG A 131 10.81 5.23 1.28
C ARG A 131 11.16 4.24 0.17
N SER A 132 12.42 3.83 0.09
CA SER A 132 12.88 2.86 -0.91
C SER A 132 12.21 1.50 -0.74
N ASN A 133 12.02 1.06 0.51
CA ASN A 133 11.29 -0.17 0.81
C ASN A 133 9.80 -0.06 0.45
N LEU A 134 9.15 1.06 0.76
CA LEU A 134 7.73 1.27 0.42
C LEU A 134 7.51 1.20 -1.09
N VAL A 135 8.36 1.87 -1.88
CA VAL A 135 8.29 1.83 -3.35
C VAL A 135 8.50 0.40 -3.85
N ARG A 136 9.53 -0.29 -3.36
CA ARG A 136 9.83 -1.67 -3.77
C ARG A 136 8.68 -2.63 -3.46
N GLU A 137 8.11 -2.58 -2.26
CA GLU A 137 7.00 -3.47 -1.90
C GLU A 137 5.72 -3.13 -2.69
N PHE A 138 5.47 -1.85 -3.00
CA PHE A 138 4.37 -1.48 -3.89
C PHE A 138 4.56 -2.04 -5.32
N GLU A 139 5.74 -1.87 -5.91
CA GLU A 139 6.06 -2.42 -7.23
C GLU A 139 5.94 -3.95 -7.25
N ARG A 140 6.37 -4.61 -6.16
CA ARG A 140 6.32 -6.06 -6.02
C ARG A 140 4.89 -6.60 -6.08
N VAL A 141 3.92 -5.95 -5.43
CA VAL A 141 2.53 -6.47 -5.38
C VAL A 141 1.80 -6.35 -6.73
N LEU A 142 2.26 -5.51 -7.65
CA LEU A 142 1.66 -5.36 -8.98
C LEU A 142 1.73 -6.65 -9.81
N ILE A 143 2.68 -7.54 -9.50
CA ILE A 143 2.80 -8.83 -10.20
C ILE A 143 1.54 -9.70 -10.05
N TYR A 144 0.79 -9.54 -8.95
CA TYR A 144 -0.44 -10.30 -8.70
C TYR A 144 -1.55 -9.98 -9.72
N GLU A 145 -1.46 -8.85 -10.42
CA GLU A 145 -2.42 -8.42 -11.43
C GLU A 145 -2.16 -9.04 -12.81
N SER A 146 -1.08 -9.81 -12.99
CA SER A 146 -0.77 -10.47 -14.26
C SER A 146 -1.82 -11.54 -14.60
N PRO A 147 -2.55 -11.40 -15.74
CA PRO A 147 -3.59 -12.36 -16.12
C PRO A 147 -3.06 -13.79 -16.32
N ALA A 148 -1.86 -13.92 -16.90
CA ALA A 148 -1.21 -15.21 -17.12
C ALA A 148 -0.83 -15.88 -15.79
N LEU A 149 -0.40 -15.09 -14.81
CA LEU A 149 -0.05 -15.59 -13.48
C LEU A 149 -1.28 -16.04 -12.69
N GLN A 150 -2.37 -15.28 -12.78
CA GLN A 150 -3.66 -15.65 -12.18
C GLN A 150 -4.23 -16.91 -12.85
N GLU A 151 -4.06 -17.07 -14.16
CA GLU A 151 -4.47 -18.30 -14.86
C GLU A 151 -3.67 -19.51 -14.36
N LYS A 152 -2.35 -19.39 -14.21
CA LYS A 152 -1.52 -20.45 -13.61
C LYS A 152 -1.98 -20.81 -12.19
N ALA A 153 -2.36 -19.81 -11.39
CA ALA A 153 -2.90 -20.04 -10.05
C ALA A 153 -4.25 -20.77 -10.08
N ARG A 154 -5.19 -20.38 -10.95
CA ARG A 154 -6.49 -21.06 -11.10
C ARG A 154 -6.33 -22.57 -11.36
N HIS A 155 -5.36 -22.97 -12.18
CA HIS A 155 -5.06 -24.37 -12.44
C HIS A 155 -4.54 -25.14 -11.20
N CYS A 156 -4.00 -24.43 -10.21
CA CYS A 156 -3.48 -25.04 -8.98
C CYS A 156 -4.53 -25.11 -7.86
N MET A 157 -5.65 -24.39 -8.00
CA MET A 157 -6.66 -24.21 -6.95
C MET A 157 -7.88 -25.09 -7.18
N PRO A 158 -8.44 -25.74 -6.14
CA PRO A 158 -9.73 -26.43 -6.20
C PRO A 158 -10.88 -25.41 -6.09
N VAL A 159 -11.00 -24.52 -7.09
CA VAL A 159 -11.92 -23.37 -7.04
C VAL A 159 -13.37 -23.82 -6.88
N GLN A 160 -13.76 -24.89 -7.57
CA GLN A 160 -15.12 -25.42 -7.49
C GLN A 160 -15.43 -25.92 -6.08
N GLU A 161 -14.55 -26.72 -5.48
CA GLU A 161 -14.73 -27.29 -4.15
C GLU A 161 -14.70 -26.21 -3.06
N LEU A 162 -13.84 -25.19 -3.21
CA LEU A 162 -13.84 -24.02 -2.32
C LEU A 162 -15.19 -23.28 -2.38
N HIS A 163 -15.71 -23.06 -3.60
CA HIS A 163 -17.00 -22.39 -3.79
C HIS A 163 -18.19 -23.21 -3.27
N GLU A 164 -18.17 -24.53 -3.43
CA GLU A 164 -19.21 -25.42 -2.91
C GLU A 164 -19.23 -25.41 -1.37
N ARG A 165 -18.07 -25.57 -0.73
CA ARG A 165 -17.94 -25.49 0.74
C ARG A 165 -18.37 -24.13 1.28
N ALA A 166 -17.97 -23.04 0.61
CA ALA A 166 -18.36 -21.69 0.98
C ALA A 166 -19.89 -21.47 0.90
N ARG A 167 -20.57 -21.97 -0.15
CA ARG A 167 -22.03 -21.93 -0.26
C ARG A 167 -22.72 -22.67 0.88
N SER A 168 -22.22 -23.86 1.22
CA SER A 168 -22.75 -24.65 2.33
C SER A 168 -22.59 -23.92 3.67
N LYS A 169 -21.42 -23.34 3.95
CA LYS A 169 -21.18 -22.55 5.17
C LYS A 169 -22.08 -21.31 5.24
N LEU A 170 -22.18 -20.55 4.15
CA LEU A 170 -23.03 -19.37 4.09
C LEU A 170 -24.49 -19.71 4.40
N SER A 171 -25.00 -20.82 3.87
CA SER A 171 -26.38 -21.26 4.14
C SER A 171 -26.61 -21.64 5.61
N ILE A 172 -25.60 -22.11 6.33
CA ILE A 172 -25.71 -22.45 7.76
C ILE A 172 -25.63 -21.17 8.57
N MET A 173 -24.62 -20.34 8.34
CA MET A 173 -24.40 -19.10 9.08
C MET A 173 -25.60 -18.17 8.98
N ASN A 174 -26.16 -17.97 7.79
CA ASN A 174 -27.33 -17.09 7.61
C ASN A 174 -28.63 -17.63 8.26
N LYS A 175 -28.68 -18.91 8.66
CA LYS A 175 -29.79 -19.43 9.47
C LYS A 175 -29.61 -19.14 10.97
N GLU A 176 -28.37 -18.93 11.41
CA GLU A 176 -28.00 -18.69 12.80
C GLU A 176 -27.81 -17.20 13.13
N PHE A 177 -27.63 -16.35 12.10
CA PHE A 177 -27.52 -14.89 12.26
C PHE A 177 -28.81 -14.28 12.83
N GLY A 178 -28.65 -13.46 13.88
CA GLY A 178 -29.75 -12.68 14.47
C GLY A 178 -30.27 -11.60 13.51
N LYS A 179 -31.52 -11.16 13.71
CA LYS A 179 -32.20 -10.18 12.84
C LYS A 179 -31.48 -8.82 12.69
N ASP A 180 -30.52 -8.52 13.56
CA ASP A 180 -29.83 -7.22 13.64
C ASP A 180 -28.38 -7.23 13.14
N GLU A 181 -27.85 -8.39 12.73
CA GLU A 181 -26.49 -8.49 12.18
C GLU A 181 -26.49 -8.51 10.65
N LYS A 182 -25.52 -7.84 10.02
CA LYS A 182 -25.37 -7.88 8.57
C LYS A 182 -24.94 -9.29 8.16
N PRO A 183 -25.65 -9.95 7.22
CA PRO A 183 -25.26 -11.28 6.76
C PRO A 183 -23.89 -11.21 6.08
N LEU A 184 -23.06 -12.23 6.32
CA LEU A 184 -21.81 -12.41 5.58
C LEU A 184 -22.10 -12.57 4.09
N ASP A 185 -21.14 -12.20 3.25
CA ASP A 185 -21.23 -12.49 1.83
C ASP A 185 -20.54 -13.81 1.47
N PHE A 186 -20.73 -14.23 0.23
CA PHE A 186 -20.11 -15.43 -0.30
C PHE A 186 -18.57 -15.35 -0.30
N GLN A 187 -18.01 -14.17 -0.54
CA GLN A 187 -16.56 -13.96 -0.63
C GLN A 187 -15.89 -14.13 0.74
N ASP A 188 -16.54 -13.70 1.82
CA ASP A 188 -16.09 -13.95 3.21
C ASP A 188 -15.96 -15.45 3.49
N CYS A 189 -16.96 -16.25 3.09
CA CYS A 189 -16.92 -17.70 3.25
C CYS A 189 -15.84 -18.35 2.37
N VAL A 190 -15.63 -17.86 1.14
CA VAL A 190 -14.54 -18.35 0.27
C VAL A 190 -13.18 -18.05 0.90
N LEU A 191 -12.99 -16.89 1.52
CA LEU A 191 -11.72 -16.55 2.20
C LEU A 191 -11.41 -17.52 3.36
N VAL A 192 -12.43 -17.89 4.14
CA VAL A 192 -12.28 -18.90 5.21
C VAL A 192 -11.86 -20.26 4.64
N GLU A 193 -12.51 -20.71 3.56
CA GLU A 193 -12.14 -21.97 2.90
C GLU A 193 -10.74 -21.91 2.29
N LEU A 194 -10.38 -20.77 1.70
CA LEU A 194 -9.07 -20.55 1.09
C LEU A 194 -7.95 -20.63 2.14
N LEU A 195 -8.11 -19.98 3.30
CA LEU A 195 -7.15 -20.06 4.41
C LEU A 195 -6.94 -21.51 4.87
N ALA A 196 -8.05 -22.24 5.05
CA ALA A 196 -8.01 -23.63 5.50
C ALA A 196 -7.31 -24.53 4.48
N TRP A 197 -7.69 -24.45 3.20
CA TRP A 197 -7.06 -25.24 2.14
C TRP A 197 -5.58 -24.88 1.95
N PHE A 198 -5.24 -23.59 2.00
CA PHE A 198 -3.87 -23.14 1.80
C PHE A 198 -2.92 -23.75 2.84
N LYS A 199 -3.31 -23.69 4.13
CA LYS A 199 -2.49 -24.20 5.23
C LYS A 199 -2.45 -25.72 5.30
N ASN A 200 -3.57 -26.39 5.07
CA ASN A 200 -3.69 -27.82 5.36
C ASN A 200 -3.34 -28.71 4.15
N ASP A 201 -3.56 -28.21 2.94
CA ASP A 201 -3.47 -29.03 1.73
C ASP A 201 -2.43 -28.52 0.73
N PHE A 202 -2.30 -27.19 0.58
CA PHE A 202 -1.54 -26.61 -0.52
C PHE A 202 -0.08 -26.30 -0.17
N PHE A 203 0.18 -25.58 0.91
CA PHE A 203 1.48 -24.98 1.20
C PHE A 203 2.09 -25.52 2.50
N LYS A 204 3.41 -25.73 2.53
CA LYS A 204 4.12 -26.38 3.63
C LYS A 204 5.12 -25.45 4.31
N TRP A 205 5.21 -25.55 5.64
CA TRP A 205 6.20 -24.79 6.39
C TRP A 205 7.57 -25.42 6.21
N PHE A 206 8.57 -24.58 5.92
CA PHE A 206 9.96 -24.99 5.78
C PHE A 206 10.81 -24.43 6.93
N ASP A 207 11.36 -25.33 7.75
CA ASP A 207 12.35 -24.99 8.78
C ASP A 207 13.76 -25.40 8.33
N ALA A 208 13.94 -26.70 8.09
CA ALA A 208 15.14 -27.32 7.56
C ALA A 208 14.74 -28.58 6.76
N PRO A 209 15.52 -29.00 5.75
CA PRO A 209 15.23 -30.18 4.97
C PRO A 209 15.59 -31.46 5.75
N THR A 210 14.96 -32.55 5.33
CA THR A 210 15.31 -33.91 5.74
C THR A 210 16.27 -34.49 4.72
N CYS A 211 17.38 -35.09 5.18
CA CYS A 211 18.40 -35.62 4.30
C CYS A 211 17.82 -36.68 3.35
N PRO A 212 18.03 -36.56 2.02
CA PRO A 212 17.44 -37.50 1.06
C PRO A 212 18.06 -38.91 1.14
N GLN A 213 19.27 -39.04 1.67
CA GLN A 213 19.99 -40.33 1.77
C GLN A 213 19.68 -41.11 3.05
N CYS A 214 19.79 -40.46 4.23
CA CYS A 214 19.65 -41.14 5.52
C CYS A 214 18.43 -40.69 6.34
N HIS A 215 17.61 -39.77 5.82
CA HIS A 215 16.39 -39.25 6.46
C HIS A 215 16.59 -38.51 7.80
N SER A 216 17.83 -38.18 8.17
CA SER A 216 18.14 -37.33 9.33
C SER A 216 17.83 -35.86 9.06
N LYS A 217 17.49 -35.09 10.10
CA LYS A 217 17.30 -33.63 10.00
C LYS A 217 18.63 -32.96 9.65
N MET A 218 18.62 -32.10 8.63
CA MET A 218 19.82 -31.37 8.22
C MET A 218 20.01 -30.09 9.04
N THR A 219 21.26 -29.64 9.16
CA THR A 219 21.60 -28.39 9.86
C THR A 219 22.04 -27.31 8.90
N SER A 220 21.77 -26.05 9.22
CA SER A 220 22.21 -24.90 8.42
C SER A 220 23.73 -24.91 8.25
N ALA A 221 24.17 -24.72 7.02
CA ALA A 221 25.57 -24.66 6.59
C ALA A 221 25.93 -23.26 6.05
N GLY A 222 25.10 -22.25 6.31
CA GLY A 222 25.32 -20.87 5.87
C GLY A 222 24.58 -20.52 4.58
N SER A 223 24.98 -19.41 3.94
CA SER A 223 24.39 -18.95 2.68
C SER A 223 25.17 -19.50 1.48
N LEU A 224 24.44 -19.86 0.42
CA LEU A 224 25.01 -20.27 -0.86
C LEU A 224 24.79 -19.18 -1.92
N LEU A 225 25.55 -19.27 -3.02
CA LEU A 225 25.34 -18.40 -4.17
C LEU A 225 24.08 -18.82 -4.95
N PRO A 226 23.23 -17.87 -5.36
CA PRO A 226 22.13 -18.16 -6.26
C PRO A 226 22.66 -18.51 -7.66
N THR A 227 21.98 -19.43 -8.33
CA THR A 227 22.17 -19.75 -9.74
C THR A 227 21.44 -18.74 -10.62
N GLU A 228 21.69 -18.76 -11.93
CA GLU A 228 20.95 -17.91 -12.88
C GLU A 228 19.45 -18.20 -12.85
N ASP A 229 19.05 -19.47 -12.74
CA ASP A 229 17.63 -19.86 -12.62
C ASP A 229 17.03 -19.35 -11.29
N ASP A 230 17.77 -19.43 -10.18
CA ASP A 230 17.29 -18.88 -8.91
C ASP A 230 16.99 -17.39 -9.02
N LEU A 231 17.89 -16.62 -9.63
CA LEU A 231 17.73 -15.18 -9.85
C LEU A 231 16.56 -14.86 -10.78
N ALA A 232 16.35 -15.65 -11.84
CA ALA A 232 15.22 -15.49 -12.75
C ALA A 232 13.85 -15.61 -12.03
N TRP A 233 13.80 -16.37 -10.93
CA TRP A 233 12.62 -16.51 -10.07
C TRP A 233 12.65 -15.64 -8.80
N GLY A 234 13.53 -14.63 -8.75
CA GLY A 234 13.65 -13.70 -7.62
C GLY A 234 14.23 -14.32 -6.36
N GLY A 235 14.96 -15.44 -6.47
CA GLY A 235 15.62 -16.17 -5.40
C GLY A 235 17.04 -15.67 -5.13
N SER A 236 17.19 -14.43 -4.66
CA SER A 236 18.51 -13.84 -4.35
C SER A 236 19.16 -14.39 -3.08
N ARG A 237 18.40 -15.04 -2.20
CA ARG A 237 18.88 -15.65 -0.95
C ARG A 237 18.74 -17.16 -1.04
N VAL A 238 19.86 -17.87 -0.81
CA VAL A 238 19.91 -19.33 -0.80
C VAL A 238 20.52 -19.80 0.52
N GLU A 239 19.77 -20.63 1.24
CA GLU A 239 20.18 -21.26 2.48
C GLU A 239 20.79 -22.64 2.17
N GLY A 240 22.02 -22.88 2.62
CA GLY A 240 22.70 -24.16 2.49
C GLY A 240 22.47 -25.03 3.72
N TYR A 241 22.37 -26.35 3.50
CA TYR A 241 22.19 -27.34 4.54
C TYR A 241 23.17 -28.50 4.37
N SER A 242 23.57 -29.10 5.49
CA SER A 242 24.42 -30.28 5.51
C SER A 242 23.92 -31.31 6.52
N CYS A 243 23.97 -32.58 6.13
CA CYS A 243 23.65 -33.71 6.98
C CYS A 243 24.89 -34.14 7.78
N ARG A 244 24.76 -34.19 9.11
CA ARG A 244 25.87 -34.57 9.99
C ARG A 244 26.23 -36.05 9.93
N ASP A 245 25.28 -36.90 9.54
CA ASP A 245 25.45 -38.36 9.59
C ASP A 245 26.12 -38.91 8.32
N CYS A 246 25.83 -38.31 7.15
CA CYS A 246 26.33 -38.81 5.87
C CYS A 246 27.02 -37.75 4.99
N GLY A 247 27.10 -36.49 5.44
CA GLY A 247 27.75 -35.40 4.70
C GLY A 247 26.98 -34.87 3.48
N THR A 248 25.80 -35.43 3.17
CA THR A 248 24.95 -34.95 2.07
C THR A 248 24.60 -33.48 2.26
N THR A 249 24.67 -32.67 1.20
CA THR A 249 24.29 -31.26 1.20
C THR A 249 22.97 -31.02 0.48
N ASP A 250 22.25 -29.99 0.88
CA ASP A 250 21.02 -29.55 0.23
C ASP A 250 20.93 -28.02 0.24
N ARG A 251 20.03 -27.45 -0.55
CA ARG A 251 19.81 -26.00 -0.67
C ARG A 251 18.34 -25.66 -0.58
N PHE A 252 18.04 -24.49 -0.01
CA PHE A 252 16.70 -23.92 0.01
C PHE A 252 16.73 -22.48 -0.51
N VAL A 253 15.99 -22.22 -1.58
CA VAL A 253 15.98 -20.92 -2.26
C VAL A 253 14.76 -20.13 -1.80
N ARG A 254 14.99 -18.89 -1.35
CA ARG A 254 13.94 -17.95 -0.89
C ARG A 254 13.34 -17.21 -2.09
N TYR A 255 12.48 -17.90 -2.84
CA TYR A 255 11.87 -17.35 -4.04
C TYR A 255 10.87 -16.23 -3.74
N ASN A 256 10.93 -15.15 -4.52
CA ASN A 256 9.96 -14.05 -4.45
C ASN A 256 8.93 -14.06 -5.57
N HIS A 257 9.15 -14.83 -6.65
CA HIS A 257 8.21 -14.89 -7.76
C HIS A 257 7.03 -15.85 -7.47
N PRO A 258 5.76 -15.40 -7.46
CA PRO A 258 4.62 -16.24 -7.07
C PRO A 258 4.44 -17.48 -7.95
N ALA A 259 4.72 -17.38 -9.26
CA ALA A 259 4.65 -18.53 -10.15
C ALA A 259 5.54 -19.71 -9.71
N LYS A 260 6.69 -19.43 -9.08
CA LYS A 260 7.58 -20.45 -8.56
C LYS A 260 7.07 -21.01 -7.25
N LEU A 261 6.43 -20.18 -6.42
CA LEU A 261 5.81 -20.61 -5.17
C LEU A 261 4.62 -21.56 -5.40
N LEU A 262 3.89 -21.42 -6.51
CA LEU A 262 2.86 -22.38 -6.93
C LEU A 262 3.42 -23.79 -7.22
N GLU A 263 4.71 -23.86 -7.62
CA GLU A 263 5.42 -25.11 -7.88
C GLU A 263 6.07 -25.66 -6.61
N THR A 264 6.83 -24.83 -5.87
CA THR A 264 7.58 -25.28 -4.70
C THR A 264 6.68 -25.58 -3.52
N ARG A 265 5.57 -24.85 -3.37
CA ARG A 265 4.54 -25.05 -2.35
C ARG A 265 5.07 -25.14 -0.92
N GLN A 266 6.17 -24.44 -0.65
CA GLN A 266 6.78 -24.43 0.67
C GLN A 266 7.58 -23.15 0.92
N GLY A 267 7.74 -22.82 2.20
CA GLY A 267 8.57 -21.72 2.66
C GLY A 267 8.22 -21.25 4.06
N ARG A 268 8.53 -19.99 4.37
CA ARG A 268 8.21 -19.33 5.65
C ARG A 268 7.23 -18.18 5.41
N CYS A 269 6.94 -17.37 6.42
CA CYS A 269 5.94 -16.30 6.35
C CYS A 269 6.01 -15.45 5.06
N GLY A 270 7.22 -15.10 4.61
CA GLY A 270 7.48 -14.42 3.34
C GLY A 270 6.84 -15.10 2.12
N GLU A 271 7.18 -16.37 1.87
CA GLU A 271 6.65 -17.16 0.76
C GLU A 271 5.17 -17.47 0.92
N TRP A 272 4.73 -17.76 2.15
CA TRP A 272 3.34 -18.03 2.49
C TRP A 272 2.44 -16.85 2.14
N ALA A 273 2.72 -15.66 2.70
CA ALA A 273 1.92 -14.46 2.45
C ALA A 273 1.96 -14.05 0.98
N ASN A 274 3.13 -14.10 0.33
CA ASN A 274 3.28 -13.76 -1.08
C ASN A 274 2.39 -14.64 -1.99
N CYS A 275 2.47 -15.97 -1.81
CA CYS A 275 1.64 -16.88 -2.58
C CYS A 275 0.15 -16.70 -2.22
N PHE A 276 -0.19 -16.58 -0.94
CA PHE A 276 -1.57 -16.46 -0.50
C PHE A 276 -2.25 -15.17 -1.02
N THR A 277 -1.57 -14.01 -0.94
CA THR A 277 -2.10 -12.74 -1.49
C THR A 277 -2.37 -12.89 -2.99
N HIS A 278 -1.46 -13.53 -3.74
CA HIS A 278 -1.66 -13.82 -5.17
C HIS A 278 -2.93 -14.66 -5.42
N LEU A 279 -3.18 -15.67 -4.58
CA LEU A 279 -4.39 -16.50 -4.70
C LEU A 279 -5.67 -15.72 -4.37
N CYS A 280 -5.66 -14.83 -3.37
CA CYS A 280 -6.78 -13.93 -3.09
C CYS A 280 -7.11 -13.05 -4.31
N ARG A 281 -6.09 -12.45 -4.92
CA ARG A 281 -6.24 -11.64 -6.15
C ARG A 281 -6.77 -12.47 -7.31
N THR A 282 -6.30 -13.71 -7.45
CA THR A 282 -6.77 -14.66 -8.47
C THR A 282 -8.26 -14.98 -8.36
N LEU A 283 -8.81 -15.00 -7.14
CA LEU A 283 -10.25 -15.18 -6.88
C LEU A 283 -11.06 -13.87 -6.95
N GLY A 284 -10.45 -12.76 -7.38
CA GLY A 284 -11.11 -11.48 -7.52
C GLY A 284 -11.39 -10.76 -6.19
N MET A 285 -10.67 -11.12 -5.11
CA MET A 285 -10.77 -10.43 -3.82
C MET A 285 -9.85 -9.21 -3.81
N ASP A 286 -10.31 -8.07 -3.29
CA ASP A 286 -9.43 -6.93 -3.00
C ASP A 286 -8.52 -7.29 -1.84
N ALA A 287 -7.23 -7.43 -2.12
CA ALA A 287 -6.25 -7.94 -1.17
C ALA A 287 -5.02 -7.04 -1.10
N ARG A 288 -4.50 -6.86 0.11
CA ARG A 288 -3.25 -6.16 0.41
C ARG A 288 -2.24 -7.15 0.98
N TYR A 289 -0.99 -7.05 0.53
CA TYR A 289 0.15 -7.64 1.21
C TYR A 289 0.52 -6.73 2.40
N VAL A 290 0.64 -7.28 3.60
CA VAL A 290 0.94 -6.50 4.81
C VAL A 290 2.33 -6.86 5.31
N HIS A 291 3.15 -5.82 5.54
CA HIS A 291 4.53 -5.95 6.00
C HIS A 291 4.70 -5.26 7.34
N ASP A 292 5.01 -6.08 8.35
CA ASP A 292 5.44 -5.64 9.69
C ASP A 292 6.98 -5.59 9.74
N TYR A 293 7.51 -4.41 10.06
CA TYR A 293 8.94 -4.14 10.13
C TYR A 293 9.65 -4.88 11.28
N THR A 294 8.91 -5.67 12.07
CA THR A 294 9.42 -6.58 13.09
C THR A 294 9.47 -8.04 12.62
N ASP A 295 9.75 -8.25 11.32
CA ASP A 295 9.99 -9.55 10.67
C ASP A 295 8.75 -10.46 10.61
N HIS A 296 7.62 -9.92 10.15
CA HIS A 296 6.46 -10.76 9.78
C HIS A 296 5.66 -10.13 8.63
N VAL A 297 4.92 -10.98 7.92
CA VAL A 297 4.09 -10.55 6.78
C VAL A 297 2.81 -11.39 6.70
N TRP A 298 1.73 -10.79 6.22
CA TRP A 298 0.43 -11.45 6.07
C TRP A 298 -0.42 -10.76 4.99
N THR A 299 -1.73 -11.04 4.94
CA THR A 299 -2.65 -10.47 3.96
C THR A 299 -3.81 -9.75 4.63
N GLU A 300 -4.29 -8.65 4.05
CA GLU A 300 -5.60 -8.09 4.35
C GLU A 300 -6.52 -8.31 3.16
N VAL A 301 -7.79 -8.62 3.39
CA VAL A 301 -8.81 -8.77 2.35
C VAL A 301 -10.03 -7.92 2.67
N PHE A 302 -10.51 -7.14 1.71
CA PHE A 302 -11.69 -6.29 1.91
C PHE A 302 -12.98 -7.13 1.88
N SER A 303 -13.77 -7.03 2.95
CA SER A 303 -15.10 -7.63 3.03
C SER A 303 -16.15 -6.61 2.60
N GLN A 304 -16.90 -6.92 1.55
CA GLN A 304 -17.95 -6.04 1.03
C GLN A 304 -19.13 -6.01 2.00
N SER A 305 -19.52 -7.16 2.55
CA SER A 305 -20.62 -7.29 3.53
C SER A 305 -20.38 -6.44 4.80
N GLN A 306 -19.13 -6.43 5.29
CA GLN A 306 -18.72 -5.71 6.50
C GLN A 306 -18.17 -4.31 6.22
N ASN A 307 -17.92 -3.97 4.96
CA ASN A 307 -17.37 -2.69 4.50
C ASN A 307 -16.07 -2.31 5.23
N ARG A 308 -15.15 -3.27 5.37
CA ARG A 308 -13.85 -3.08 6.03
C ARG A 308 -12.83 -4.12 5.58
N TRP A 309 -11.56 -3.82 5.82
CA TRP A 309 -10.46 -4.78 5.65
C TRP A 309 -10.43 -5.79 6.80
N LEU A 310 -10.32 -7.07 6.44
CA LEU A 310 -10.12 -8.20 7.35
C LEU A 310 -8.66 -8.62 7.34
N HIS A 311 -8.06 -8.76 8.52
CA HIS A 311 -6.76 -9.42 8.66
C HIS A 311 -6.87 -10.91 8.29
N ALA A 312 -5.96 -11.43 7.48
CA ALA A 312 -5.87 -12.83 7.10
C ALA A 312 -4.41 -13.31 7.18
N ASP A 313 -4.11 -14.12 8.19
CA ASP A 313 -2.81 -14.78 8.33
C ASP A 313 -2.93 -16.25 7.89
N CYS A 314 -2.38 -16.53 6.71
CA CYS A 314 -2.38 -17.87 6.12
C CYS A 314 -1.42 -18.83 6.81
N CYS A 315 -0.35 -18.34 7.45
CA CYS A 315 0.55 -19.17 8.24
C CYS A 315 -0.18 -19.74 9.45
N GLU A 316 -1.07 -18.94 10.06
CA GLU A 316 -1.82 -19.31 11.25
C GLU A 316 -3.21 -19.89 10.96
N ASN A 317 -3.70 -19.78 9.72
CA ASN A 317 -5.12 -20.02 9.37
C ASN A 317 -6.04 -19.22 10.30
N LYS A 318 -5.77 -17.91 10.40
CA LYS A 318 -6.51 -16.98 11.25
C LYS A 318 -7.07 -15.85 10.41
N LEU A 319 -8.37 -15.62 10.57
CA LEU A 319 -9.09 -14.50 9.98
C LEU A 319 -9.53 -13.55 11.10
N ASP A 320 -9.44 -12.26 10.82
CA ASP A 320 -9.95 -11.16 11.64
C ASP A 320 -9.51 -11.18 13.11
N ASN A 321 -8.24 -11.53 13.34
CA ASN A 321 -7.61 -11.55 14.65
C ASN A 321 -6.33 -10.69 14.66
N PRO A 322 -6.43 -9.37 14.43
CA PRO A 322 -5.25 -8.52 14.23
C PRO A 322 -4.35 -8.38 15.47
N LEU A 323 -4.88 -8.59 16.68
CA LEU A 323 -4.09 -8.51 17.92
C LEU A 323 -3.30 -9.80 18.23
N ILE A 324 -3.31 -10.80 17.34
CA ILE A 324 -2.55 -12.05 17.51
C ILE A 324 -1.04 -11.79 17.68
N TYR A 325 -0.50 -10.75 17.04
CA TYR A 325 0.93 -10.45 17.08
C TYR A 325 1.34 -9.76 18.39
N GLU A 326 0.65 -8.69 18.76
CA GLU A 326 0.93 -7.94 20.00
C GLU A 326 0.53 -8.75 21.24
N ASN A 327 -0.72 -9.20 21.32
CA ASN A 327 -1.25 -9.86 22.52
C ASN A 327 -1.01 -11.37 22.53
N GLY A 328 -1.00 -12.02 21.36
CA GLY A 328 -0.75 -13.46 21.28
C GLY A 328 0.73 -13.79 21.37
N TRP A 329 1.57 -13.18 20.53
CA TRP A 329 3.00 -13.48 20.45
C TRP A 329 3.87 -12.58 21.34
N GLY A 330 3.32 -11.47 21.85
CA GLY A 330 4.09 -10.51 22.63
C GLY A 330 5.05 -9.68 21.79
N LYS A 331 4.82 -9.55 20.46
CA LYS A 331 5.68 -8.74 19.59
C LYS A 331 5.65 -7.28 20.01
N LYS A 332 6.82 -6.65 20.06
CA LYS A 332 6.96 -5.20 20.17
C LYS A 332 6.96 -4.62 18.76
N LEU A 333 5.77 -4.25 18.29
CA LEU A 333 5.56 -3.76 16.92
C LEU A 333 6.25 -2.41 16.71
N THR A 334 6.44 -2.03 15.44
CA THR A 334 6.88 -0.67 15.06
C THR A 334 5.96 -0.17 13.94
N TYR A 335 6.39 -0.26 12.68
CA TYR A 335 5.58 0.11 11.53
C TYR A 335 5.02 -1.11 10.81
N ILE A 336 3.75 -1.00 10.42
CA ILE A 336 3.07 -2.00 9.61
C ILE A 336 2.40 -1.30 8.44
N PHE A 337 2.83 -1.64 7.22
CA PHE A 337 2.30 -1.08 5.98
C PHE A 337 1.60 -2.14 5.15
N ALA A 338 0.48 -1.76 4.55
CA ALA A 338 -0.28 -2.58 3.63
C ALA A 338 -0.13 -2.06 2.20
N PHE A 339 0.05 -2.97 1.24
CA PHE A 339 0.32 -2.69 -0.17
C PHE A 339 -0.69 -3.44 -1.04
N SER A 340 -1.43 -2.74 -1.89
CA SER A 340 -2.23 -3.34 -2.97
C SER A 340 -1.88 -2.68 -4.31
N ARG A 341 -2.56 -3.09 -5.37
CA ARG A 341 -2.47 -2.41 -6.68
C ARG A 341 -2.93 -0.95 -6.64
N ASP A 342 -3.75 -0.58 -5.65
CA ASP A 342 -4.47 0.69 -5.60
C ASP A 342 -3.86 1.67 -4.57
N GLU A 343 -3.20 1.16 -3.53
CA GLU A 343 -2.79 1.99 -2.38
C GLU A 343 -1.62 1.42 -1.57
N VAL A 344 -0.96 2.33 -0.84
CA VAL A 344 -0.03 2.04 0.25
C VAL A 344 -0.57 2.72 1.50
N VAL A 345 -0.82 1.95 2.56
CA VAL A 345 -1.49 2.45 3.78
C VAL A 345 -0.73 2.02 5.02
N ASP A 346 -0.46 2.97 5.91
CA ASP A 346 -0.06 2.66 7.28
C ASP A 346 -1.24 2.05 8.04
N VAL A 347 -1.14 0.76 8.35
CA VAL A 347 -2.16 -0.01 9.06
C VAL A 347 -1.75 -0.35 10.48
N THR A 348 -0.65 0.23 10.99
CA THR A 348 -0.07 -0.03 12.32
C THR A 348 -1.13 -0.04 13.42
N TRP A 349 -2.02 0.96 13.42
CA TRP A 349 -3.04 1.16 14.46
C TRP A 349 -4.10 0.07 14.52
N ARG A 350 -4.25 -0.76 13.48
CA ARG A 350 -5.13 -1.94 13.50
C ARG A 350 -4.55 -3.07 14.35
N TYR A 351 -3.23 -3.16 14.44
CA TYR A 351 -2.50 -4.29 15.01
C TYR A 351 -1.94 -4.02 16.40
N THR A 352 -2.15 -2.82 16.94
CA THR A 352 -1.72 -2.42 18.29
C THR A 352 -2.84 -1.77 19.07
N THR A 353 -2.90 -2.08 20.37
CA THR A 353 -3.69 -1.35 21.36
C THR A 353 -2.82 -0.37 22.18
N LYS A 354 -1.50 -0.42 21.99
CA LYS A 354 -0.47 0.29 22.76
C LYS A 354 0.19 1.40 21.93
N GLN A 355 -0.64 2.27 21.36
CA GLN A 355 -0.18 3.33 20.45
C GLN A 355 0.88 4.25 21.03
N ASN A 356 0.89 4.44 22.36
CA ASN A 356 1.87 5.28 23.07
C ASN A 356 3.24 4.60 23.28
N GLU A 357 3.36 3.29 22.97
CA GLU A 357 4.59 2.50 23.15
C GLU A 357 5.36 2.30 21.82
N LEU A 358 4.84 2.82 20.70
CA LEU A 358 5.40 2.70 19.35
C LEU A 358 6.46 3.76 19.03
#